data_AF-A0A952R859-F1
#
_entry.id   AF-A0A952R859-F1
#
_cell.length_a   1.000
_cell.length_b   1.000
_cell.length_c   1.000
_cell.angle_alpha   90.00
_cell.angle_beta   90.00
_cell.angle_gamma   90.00
#
_symmetry.space_group_name_H-M   'P 1'
#
loop_
_entity.id
_entity.type
_entity.pdbx_description
1 polymer ?
#
loop_
_entity_poly.entity_id
_entity_poly.type
_entity_poly.pdbx_seq_one_letter_code
_entity_poly.pdbx_strand_id
1 'polypeptide(L)'
;MHEQNMAILKGLCAVAWADGRVAAEEREVIDALLEAFGASRSEAAEIRAYAATEKRLADVPVADLSYDDRRLLLQHAVLLTYIDGEQADSELKMLESLCEVLGIPGAEASGLLNAASERAKKLLNLLD
;
A
#
# COMPACT_ATOMS: atom_id res chain seq x y z
N MET A 1 -1.10 15.04 -10.88
CA MET A 1 -0.66 13.62 -10.84
C MET A 1 -1.48 12.81 -11.83
N HIS A 2 -0.97 11.67 -12.32
CA HIS A 2 -1.75 10.80 -13.21
C HIS A 2 -2.86 10.06 -12.45
N GLU A 3 -4.01 9.82 -13.09
CA GLU A 3 -5.16 9.14 -12.47
C GLU A 3 -4.78 7.76 -11.89
N GLN A 4 -3.86 7.04 -12.54
CA GLN A 4 -3.35 5.74 -12.06
C GLN A 4 -2.68 5.85 -10.68
N ASN A 5 -1.90 6.90 -10.45
CA ASN A 5 -1.26 7.13 -9.15
C ASN A 5 -2.30 7.39 -8.05
N MET A 6 -3.47 7.95 -8.42
CA MET A 6 -4.58 8.12 -7.48
C MET A 6 -5.26 6.82 -7.10
N ALA A 7 -5.46 5.92 -8.06
CA ALA A 7 -5.97 4.59 -7.76
C ALA A 7 -5.01 3.82 -6.83
N ILE A 8 -3.69 3.93 -7.05
CA ILE A 8 -2.67 3.31 -6.19
C ILE A 8 -2.76 3.88 -4.77
N LEU A 9 -2.76 5.21 -4.60
CA LEU A 9 -2.82 5.84 -3.30
C LEU A 9 -4.12 5.54 -2.54
N LYS A 10 -5.27 5.50 -3.23
CA LYS A 10 -6.55 5.07 -2.64
C LYS A 10 -6.48 3.61 -2.20
N GLY A 11 -5.84 2.74 -2.98
CA GLY A 11 -5.56 1.36 -2.60
C GLY A 11 -4.68 1.24 -1.35
N LEU A 12 -3.62 2.05 -1.25
CA LEU A 12 -2.76 2.07 -0.06
C LEU A 12 -3.48 2.59 1.19
N CYS A 13 -4.45 3.51 1.04
CA CYS A 13 -5.33 3.89 2.15
C CYS A 13 -6.16 2.69 2.63
N ALA A 14 -6.69 1.87 1.72
CA ALA A 14 -7.43 0.66 2.09
C ALA A 14 -6.56 -0.41 2.78
N VAL A 15 -5.27 -0.47 2.42
CA VAL A 15 -4.28 -1.33 3.08
C VAL A 15 -3.98 -0.83 4.50
N ALA A 16 -3.72 0.46 4.68
CA ALA A 16 -3.47 1.04 6.01
C ALA A 16 -4.64 0.83 6.97
N TRP A 17 -5.87 0.82 6.49
CA TRP A 17 -7.06 0.55 7.30
C TRP A 17 -7.34 -0.94 7.55
N ALA A 18 -6.56 -1.87 7.00
CA ALA A 18 -6.93 -3.29 6.98
C ALA A 18 -7.03 -3.93 8.37
N ASP A 19 -6.37 -3.37 9.39
CA ASP A 19 -6.49 -3.78 10.79
C ASP A 19 -7.64 -3.06 11.56
N GLY A 20 -8.40 -2.20 10.87
CA GLY A 20 -9.53 -1.44 11.41
C GLY A 20 -9.16 -0.09 12.02
N ARG A 21 -7.89 0.33 11.95
CA ARG A 21 -7.42 1.63 12.40
C ARG A 21 -6.38 2.19 11.42
N VAL A 22 -6.12 3.48 11.50
CA VAL A 22 -4.94 4.09 10.88
C VAL A 22 -4.20 4.82 11.99
N ALA A 23 -3.02 4.33 12.34
CA ALA A 23 -2.14 4.94 13.32
C ALA A 23 -1.58 6.28 12.81
N ALA A 24 -0.98 7.08 13.69
CA ALA A 24 -0.41 8.36 13.29
C ALA A 24 0.77 8.16 12.32
N GLU A 25 1.54 7.11 12.56
CA GLU A 25 2.69 6.65 11.81
C GLU A 25 2.31 6.26 10.36
N GLU A 26 1.17 5.60 10.17
CA GLU A 26 0.67 5.22 8.85
C GLU A 26 0.20 6.45 8.04
N ARG A 27 -0.31 7.48 8.72
CA ARG A 27 -0.64 8.77 8.09
C ARG A 27 0.60 9.50 7.59
N GLU A 28 1.69 9.49 8.36
CA GLU A 28 2.96 10.06 7.92
C GLU A 28 3.48 9.37 6.65
N VAL A 29 3.28 8.05 6.53
CA VAL A 29 3.65 7.33 5.31
C VAL A 29 2.74 7.64 4.14
N ILE A 30 1.43 7.80 4.34
CA ILE A 30 0.54 8.29 3.28
C ILE A 30 0.99 9.67 2.78
N ASP A 31 1.39 10.56 3.69
CA ASP A 31 1.91 11.89 3.34
C ASP A 31 3.24 11.79 2.57
N ALA A 32 4.18 10.95 3.00
CA ALA A 32 5.44 10.72 2.28
C ALA A 32 5.20 10.15 0.87
N LEU A 33 4.24 9.23 0.72
CA LEU A 33 3.85 8.70 -0.58
C LEU A 33 3.23 9.79 -1.46
N LEU A 34 2.34 10.62 -0.93
CA LEU A 34 1.77 11.75 -1.68
C LEU A 34 2.86 12.67 -2.24
N GLU A 35 3.89 12.96 -1.45
CA GLU A 35 5.05 13.73 -1.91
C GLU A 35 5.85 12.98 -2.99
N ALA A 36 6.12 11.69 -2.80
CA ALA A 36 6.86 10.86 -3.76
C ALA A 36 6.14 10.74 -5.12
N PHE A 37 4.80 10.67 -5.11
CA PHE A 37 3.98 10.65 -6.32
C PHE A 37 3.75 12.04 -6.94
N GLY A 38 4.31 13.10 -6.33
CA GLY A 38 4.21 14.47 -6.82
C GLY A 38 2.79 15.03 -6.76
N ALA A 39 2.02 14.67 -5.74
CA ALA A 39 0.66 15.15 -5.55
C ALA A 39 0.65 16.68 -5.31
N SER A 40 -0.24 17.36 -6.01
CA SER A 40 -0.56 18.76 -5.74
C SER A 40 -1.30 18.89 -4.40
N ARG A 41 -1.39 20.11 -3.85
CA ARG A 41 -2.11 20.35 -2.59
C ARG A 41 -3.58 19.89 -2.63
N SER A 42 -4.26 20.06 -3.75
CA SER A 42 -5.65 19.63 -3.93
C SER A 42 -5.77 18.10 -3.95
N GLU A 43 -4.87 17.41 -4.65
CA GLU A 43 -4.86 15.94 -4.71
C GLU A 43 -4.51 15.34 -3.35
N ALA A 44 -3.53 15.91 -2.64
CA ALA A 44 -3.20 15.52 -1.28
C ALA A 44 -4.37 15.73 -0.32
N ALA A 45 -5.12 16.83 -0.44
CA ALA A 45 -6.33 17.05 0.36
C ALA A 45 -7.42 16.02 0.06
N GLU A 46 -7.61 15.64 -1.21
CA GLU A 46 -8.56 14.59 -1.60
C GLU A 46 -8.19 13.24 -0.95
N ILE A 47 -6.92 12.82 -1.05
CA ILE A 47 -6.48 11.55 -0.47
C ILE A 47 -6.57 11.56 1.05
N ARG A 48 -6.20 12.66 1.71
CA ARG A 48 -6.38 12.78 3.17
C ARG A 48 -7.84 12.68 3.57
N ALA A 49 -8.74 13.33 2.84
CA ALA A 49 -10.18 13.22 3.10
C ALA A 49 -10.69 11.80 2.88
N TYR A 50 -10.19 11.12 1.83
CA TYR A 50 -10.51 9.73 1.57
C TYR A 50 -10.02 8.81 2.70
N ALA A 51 -8.77 8.96 3.13
CA ALA A 51 -8.14 8.21 4.21
C ALA A 51 -8.73 8.50 5.60
N ALA A 52 -9.44 9.62 5.78
CA ALA A 52 -10.07 9.99 7.05
C ALA A 52 -11.32 9.15 7.38
N THR A 53 -11.82 8.36 6.44
CA THR A 53 -12.97 7.47 6.63
C THR A 53 -12.52 6.02 6.54
N GLU A 54 -13.18 5.15 7.29
CA GLU A 54 -12.88 3.72 7.30
C GLU A 54 -12.84 3.14 5.88
N LYS A 55 -11.87 2.25 5.65
CA LYS A 55 -11.68 1.52 4.39
C LYS A 55 -11.50 0.04 4.68
N ARG A 56 -11.80 -0.76 3.68
CA ARG A 56 -11.55 -2.21 3.66
C ARG A 56 -10.78 -2.54 2.40
N LEU A 57 -10.08 -3.67 2.38
CA LEU A 57 -9.40 -4.14 1.17
C LEU A 57 -10.35 -4.26 -0.05
N ALA A 58 -11.63 -4.54 0.18
CA ALA A 58 -12.65 -4.57 -0.88
C ALA A 58 -12.91 -3.20 -1.53
N ASP A 59 -12.51 -2.09 -0.89
CA ASP A 59 -12.65 -0.72 -1.40
C ASP A 59 -11.48 -0.31 -2.29
N VAL A 60 -10.47 -1.18 -2.50
CA VAL A 60 -9.39 -0.96 -3.46
C VAL A 60 -9.99 -0.79 -4.87
N PRO A 61 -9.66 0.29 -5.61
CA PRO A 61 -10.25 0.57 -6.92
C PRO A 61 -9.61 -0.29 -8.02
N VAL A 62 -9.78 -1.61 -7.95
CA VAL A 62 -9.14 -2.60 -8.84
C VAL A 62 -9.46 -2.36 -10.33
N ALA A 63 -10.64 -1.81 -10.63
CA ALA A 63 -11.06 -1.46 -11.98
C ALA A 63 -10.25 -0.31 -12.60
N ASP A 64 -9.72 0.58 -11.76
CA ASP A 64 -8.94 1.75 -12.18
C ASP A 64 -7.43 1.46 -12.20
N LEU A 65 -7.03 0.24 -11.80
CA LEU A 65 -5.64 -0.21 -11.76
C LEU A 65 -5.32 -1.09 -12.97
N SER A 66 -4.30 -0.68 -13.73
CA SER A 66 -3.67 -1.57 -14.70
C SER A 66 -2.97 -2.74 -14.00
N TYR A 67 -2.60 -3.77 -14.74
CA TYR A 67 -1.92 -4.92 -14.15
C TYR A 67 -0.58 -4.54 -13.51
N ASP A 68 0.14 -3.57 -14.07
CA ASP A 68 1.38 -3.05 -13.49
C ASP A 68 1.11 -2.20 -12.25
N ASP A 69 0.03 -1.42 -12.24
CA ASP A 69 -0.36 -0.65 -11.04
C ASP A 69 -0.71 -1.56 -9.87
N ARG A 70 -1.35 -2.70 -10.13
CA ARG A 70 -1.65 -3.70 -9.08
C ARG A 70 -0.38 -4.26 -8.45
N ARG A 71 0.64 -4.58 -9.27
CA ARG A 71 1.95 -5.00 -8.76
C ARG A 71 2.63 -3.90 -7.97
N LEU A 72 2.53 -2.66 -8.45
CA LEU A 72 3.15 -1.52 -7.80
C LEU A 72 2.50 -1.25 -6.45
N LEU A 73 1.17 -1.32 -6.37
CA LEU A 73 0.40 -1.24 -5.13
C LEU A 73 0.84 -2.33 -4.16
N LEU A 74 0.88 -3.60 -4.57
CA LEU A 74 1.32 -4.70 -3.70
C LEU A 74 2.73 -4.47 -3.13
N GLN A 75 3.67 -4.00 -3.96
CA GLN A 75 5.03 -3.72 -3.51
C GLN A 75 5.10 -2.58 -2.49
N HIS A 76 4.30 -1.53 -2.65
CA HIS A 76 4.21 -0.44 -1.67
C HIS A 76 3.46 -0.87 -0.41
N ALA A 77 2.45 -1.73 -0.53
CA ALA A 77 1.75 -2.32 0.62
C ALA A 77 2.72 -3.11 1.51
N VAL A 78 3.63 -3.90 0.93
CA VAL A 78 4.68 -4.58 1.68
C VAL A 78 5.56 -3.58 2.43
N LEU A 79 6.00 -2.50 1.77
CA LEU A 79 6.81 -1.48 2.45
C LEU A 79 6.08 -0.85 3.65
N LEU A 80 4.76 -0.60 3.51
CA LEU A 80 3.92 -0.08 4.59
C LEU A 80 3.91 -1.01 5.81
N THR A 81 3.89 -2.33 5.59
CA THR A 81 3.90 -3.31 6.70
C THR A 81 5.27 -3.49 7.38
N TYR A 82 6.28 -2.67 7.05
CA TYR A 82 7.58 -2.68 7.72
C TYR A 82 7.88 -1.35 8.44
N ILE A 83 6.92 -0.42 8.50
CA ILE A 83 7.16 0.93 9.05
C ILE A 83 7.63 0.89 10.50
N ASP A 84 7.12 -0.04 11.30
CA ASP A 84 7.52 -0.21 12.71
C ASP A 84 8.81 -1.05 12.87
N GLY A 85 9.43 -1.46 11.76
CA GLY A 85 10.69 -2.19 11.71
C GLY A 85 10.54 -3.72 11.69
N GLU A 86 9.35 -4.24 11.92
CA GLU A 86 9.05 -5.67 11.82
C GLU A 86 7.82 -5.88 10.93
N GLN A 87 7.45 -7.12 10.65
CA GLN A 87 6.23 -7.43 9.91
C GLN A 87 5.49 -8.54 10.66
N ALA A 88 4.27 -8.25 11.09
CA ALA A 88 3.45 -9.15 11.89
C ALA A 88 2.72 -10.21 11.02
N ASP A 89 2.37 -11.35 11.63
CA ASP A 89 1.58 -12.40 10.99
C ASP A 89 0.22 -11.91 10.45
N SER A 90 -0.37 -10.91 11.10
CA SER A 90 -1.61 -10.27 10.64
C SER A 90 -1.41 -9.49 9.34
N GLU A 91 -0.27 -8.83 9.19
CA GLU A 91 0.08 -8.06 8.00
C GLU A 91 0.41 -8.98 6.81
N LEU A 92 1.07 -10.12 7.08
CA LEU A 92 1.27 -11.16 6.07
C LEU A 92 -0.06 -11.69 5.52
N LYS A 93 -1.02 -12.00 6.39
CA LYS A 93 -2.37 -12.44 5.99
C LYS A 93 -3.15 -11.36 5.23
N MET A 94 -2.95 -10.10 5.62
CA MET A 94 -3.52 -8.95 4.91
C MET A 94 -2.94 -8.86 3.50
N LEU A 95 -1.62 -9.04 3.32
CA LEU A 95 -0.97 -9.03 2.01
C LEU A 95 -1.41 -10.20 1.12
N GLU A 96 -1.62 -11.38 1.70
CA GLU A 96 -2.21 -12.52 0.99
C GLU A 96 -3.62 -12.18 0.49
N SER A 97 -4.46 -11.60 1.37
CA SER A 97 -5.81 -11.16 1.02
C SER A 97 -5.79 -10.06 -0.06
N LEU A 98 -4.82 -9.15 0.00
CA LEU A 98 -4.62 -8.12 -1.01
C LEU A 98 -4.24 -8.73 -2.37
N CYS A 99 -3.40 -9.76 -2.40
CA CYS A 99 -3.07 -10.47 -3.65
C CYS A 99 -4.33 -11.06 -4.32
N GLU A 100 -5.25 -11.61 -3.53
CA GLU A 100 -6.53 -12.12 -4.02
C GLU A 100 -7.40 -10.99 -4.60
N VAL A 101 -7.53 -9.87 -3.88
CA VAL A 101 -8.29 -8.69 -4.33
C VAL A 101 -7.73 -8.13 -5.64
N LEU A 102 -6.41 -8.06 -5.76
CA LEU A 102 -5.73 -7.57 -6.96
C LEU A 102 -5.77 -8.58 -8.11
N GLY A 103 -6.15 -9.83 -7.85
CA GLY A 103 -6.14 -10.91 -8.83
C GLY A 103 -4.73 -11.24 -9.33
N ILE A 104 -3.72 -11.14 -8.46
CA ILE A 104 -2.34 -11.49 -8.79
C ILE A 104 -2.17 -13.01 -8.58
N PRO A 105 -1.75 -13.78 -9.60
CA PRO A 105 -1.55 -15.22 -9.48
C PRO A 105 -0.54 -15.60 -8.37
N GLY A 106 -0.80 -16.66 -7.61
CA GLY A 106 0.00 -17.02 -6.43
C GLY A 106 1.51 -17.20 -6.67
N ALA A 107 1.90 -17.77 -7.81
CA ALA A 107 3.31 -17.91 -8.18
C ALA A 107 4.00 -16.56 -8.39
N GLU A 108 3.27 -15.60 -8.96
CA GLU A 108 3.76 -14.23 -9.16
C GLU A 108 3.75 -13.46 -7.84
N ALA A 109 2.66 -13.54 -7.08
CA ALA A 109 2.52 -12.88 -5.77
C ALA A 109 3.68 -13.25 -4.85
N SER A 110 4.03 -14.53 -4.77
CA SER A 110 5.17 -15.01 -3.95
C SER A 110 6.49 -14.33 -4.34
N GLY A 111 6.77 -14.20 -5.65
CA GLY A 111 7.97 -13.52 -6.13
C GLY A 111 7.97 -12.02 -5.82
N LEU A 112 6.82 -11.36 -5.98
CA LEU A 112 6.64 -9.94 -5.68
C LEU A 112 6.79 -9.65 -4.18
N LEU A 113 6.16 -10.45 -3.32
CA LEU A 113 6.23 -10.31 -1.86
C LEU A 113 7.66 -10.47 -1.35
N ASN A 114 8.38 -11.50 -1.81
CA ASN A 114 9.77 -11.73 -1.44
C ASN A 114 10.66 -10.57 -1.88
N ALA A 115 10.57 -10.17 -3.16
CA ALA A 115 11.38 -9.08 -3.69
C ALA A 115 11.08 -7.73 -3.02
N ALA A 116 9.81 -7.47 -2.69
CA ALA A 116 9.41 -6.26 -1.99
C ALA A 116 9.87 -6.25 -0.53
N SER A 117 9.80 -7.39 0.16
CA SER A 117 10.26 -7.52 1.55
C SER A 117 11.76 -7.28 1.67
N GLU A 118 12.56 -7.87 0.78
CA GLU A 118 14.02 -7.63 0.73
C GLU A 118 14.34 -6.15 0.48
N ARG A 119 13.61 -5.50 -0.43
CA ARG A 119 13.78 -4.06 -0.68
C ARG A 119 13.37 -3.20 0.51
N ALA A 120 12.25 -3.53 1.16
CA ALA A 120 11.76 -2.80 2.33
C ALA A 120 12.79 -2.87 3.46
N LYS A 121 13.26 -4.08 3.80
CA LYS A 121 14.29 -4.28 4.81
C LYS A 121 15.58 -3.52 4.47
N LYS A 122 16.03 -3.55 3.21
CA LYS A 122 17.21 -2.79 2.78
C LYS A 122 17.03 -1.27 2.92
N LEU A 123 15.87 -0.74 2.51
CA LEU A 123 15.58 0.70 2.58
C LEU A 123 15.52 1.21 4.03
N LEU A 124 15.01 0.37 4.92
CA LEU A 124 14.86 0.69 6.35
C LEU A 124 16.08 0.29 7.19
N ASN A 125 17.17 -0.17 6.55
CA ASN A 125 18.39 -0.68 7.21
C ASN A 125 18.11 -1.80 8.24
N LEU A 126 17.15 -2.67 7.94
CA LEU A 126 16.81 -3.86 8.73
C LEU A 126 17.57 -5.11 8.27
N LEU A 127 18.50 -4.96 7.30
CA LEU A 127 19.44 -6.00 6.89
C LEU A 127 20.82 -5.63 7.43
N ASP A 128 21.44 -6.56 8.14
CA ASP A 128 22.83 -6.47 8.62
C ASP A 128 23.86 -6.47 7.47
#